data_AF-A0A9D7E4F9-F1
#
_entry.id   AF-A0A9D7E4F9-F1
#
_cell.length_a   1.000
_cell.length_b   1.000
_cell.length_c   1.000
_cell.angle_alpha   90.00
_cell.angle_beta   90.00
_cell.angle_gamma   90.00
#
_symmetry.space_group_name_H-M   'P 1'
#
loop_
_entity.id
_entity.type
_entity.pdbx_description
1 polymer ?
#
loop_
_entity_poly.entity_id
_entity_poly.type
_entity_poly.pdbx_seq_one_letter_code
_entity_poly.pdbx_strand_id
1 'polypeptide(L)'
;MAPWTRLSWLNNVVADIAVQADDKVIAAGSFTSFAGNAVGRIVRLLPNGQFDATFNTGSGFSGQVNCVLVQPDGKVLVGGTFSQFNGSGAIRLIRLNSDGTRDNSFTSAVTSDVRTLALRSDGRILVAHTNLGNANRLSCLLPTGTLDPTFNNGFAAGGTFINEIAVLGNGGILFTGYFATIGGVPSSGVGVLTPNGQPDPGFTPGQGFTNSSSGLPAVGNCAALQLDGRILVGGQFTAYDGTGRNRIARLFATNGTSSLLVRPKVLLGGSYVPASGLMSDHLRVALLVPFIEPYSALGYTHVGSGGQQVTSPVLAVTGPNAIVDWVVVELRGAGDPTMVLATRSALVQRDGDVVDVDGLSAVSFFLPAGNYRMAVRHRNHLGAMSASPIALYGIPTTIDLTLPGTPTWGTNARNNVNGNMVLWPGDTNFNGTVKYAGGSNDRDPILTLIGGTTPTNTMNNVYNGADLNLDGSVKYAGSGNDRDIILQTIGGSVPTATRTQQLP
;
A
#
# COMPACT_ATOMS: atom_id res chain seq x y z
N MET A 1 31.08 16.19 14.09
CA MET A 1 30.14 16.69 13.05
C MET A 1 30.63 18.05 12.62
N ALA A 2 30.98 18.23 11.35
CA ALA A 2 31.30 19.56 10.84
C ALA A 2 30.03 20.45 10.90
N PRO A 3 30.13 21.74 11.26
CA PRO A 3 28.98 22.62 11.32
C PRO A 3 28.40 22.83 9.91
N TRP A 4 27.08 22.94 9.83
CA TRP A 4 26.34 23.30 8.62
C TRP A 4 26.80 24.68 8.13
N THR A 5 27.81 24.73 7.26
CA THR A 5 28.18 25.97 6.57
C THR A 5 27.03 26.34 5.66
N ARG A 6 26.38 27.48 5.94
CA ARG A 6 25.29 28.04 5.14
C ARG A 6 25.79 28.31 3.73
N LEU A 7 25.59 27.34 2.85
CA LEU A 7 25.78 27.47 1.41
C LEU A 7 24.45 27.97 0.83
N SER A 8 24.37 29.25 0.47
CA SER A 8 23.20 29.80 -0.22
C SER A 8 23.17 29.28 -1.67
N TRP A 9 22.61 28.10 -1.86
CA TRP A 9 22.55 27.46 -3.18
C TRP A 9 21.44 28.04 -4.04
N LEU A 10 20.21 28.14 -3.55
CA LEU A 10 19.06 28.62 -4.32
C LEU A 10 18.77 30.11 -4.03
N ASN A 11 18.46 30.88 -5.08
CA ASN A 11 18.24 32.34 -4.97
C ASN A 11 16.78 32.76 -4.76
N ASN A 12 15.84 31.80 -4.72
CA ASN A 12 14.42 32.08 -4.51
C ASN A 12 13.72 30.84 -3.90
N VAL A 13 12.40 30.94 -3.74
CA VAL A 13 11.54 29.92 -3.13
C VAL A 13 11.61 28.60 -3.89
N VAL A 14 11.78 27.52 -3.13
CA VAL A 14 11.46 26.14 -3.52
C VAL A 14 10.00 25.92 -3.18
N ALA A 15 9.19 25.59 -4.19
CA ALA A 15 7.77 25.31 -4.02
C ALA A 15 7.53 23.84 -3.68
N ASP A 16 8.32 22.92 -4.24
CA ASP A 16 8.15 21.49 -4.06
C ASP A 16 9.46 20.71 -4.24
N ILE A 17 9.53 19.53 -3.63
CA ILE A 17 10.64 18.58 -3.75
C ILE A 17 10.10 17.16 -3.91
N ALA A 18 10.80 16.34 -4.71
CA ALA A 18 10.48 14.92 -4.86
C ALA A 18 11.76 14.08 -4.86
N VAL A 19 11.72 12.93 -4.17
CA VAL A 19 12.85 11.99 -4.08
C VAL A 19 12.68 10.91 -5.15
N GLN A 20 13.76 10.58 -5.85
CA GLN A 20 13.82 9.49 -6.83
C GLN A 20 14.26 8.18 -6.15
N ALA A 21 14.03 7.03 -6.80
CA ALA A 21 14.37 5.72 -6.25
C ALA A 21 15.89 5.50 -6.01
N ASP A 22 16.74 6.35 -6.58
CA ASP A 22 18.20 6.35 -6.42
C ASP A 22 18.71 7.41 -5.42
N ASP A 23 17.84 7.87 -4.51
CA ASP A 23 18.06 8.91 -3.49
C ASP A 23 18.42 10.29 -4.05
N LYS A 24 18.33 10.51 -5.37
CA LYS A 24 18.42 11.84 -5.94
C LYS A 24 17.17 12.65 -5.62
N VAL A 25 17.33 13.98 -5.54
CA VAL A 25 16.23 14.88 -5.19
C VAL A 25 15.96 15.86 -6.33
N ILE A 26 14.73 15.91 -6.82
CA ILE A 26 14.24 16.99 -7.67
C ILE A 26 13.75 18.12 -6.77
N ALA A 27 14.21 19.34 -7.01
CA ALA A 27 13.68 20.54 -6.38
C ALA A 27 13.17 21.50 -7.44
N ALA A 28 12.02 22.13 -7.20
CA ALA A 28 11.39 23.03 -8.16
C ALA A 28 10.74 24.24 -7.47
N GLY A 29 10.61 25.37 -8.18
CA GLY A 29 10.06 26.59 -7.58
C GLY A 29 10.15 27.83 -8.46
N SER A 30 10.52 28.95 -7.84
CA SER A 30 10.68 30.27 -8.48
C SER A 30 12.14 30.69 -8.65
N PHE A 31 13.08 29.84 -8.25
CA PHE A 31 14.52 30.12 -8.32
C PHE A 31 15.04 30.09 -9.75
N THR A 32 16.07 30.87 -10.01
CA THR A 32 16.72 30.97 -11.33
C THR A 32 18.21 30.66 -11.27
N SER A 33 18.75 30.41 -10.09
CA SER A 33 20.14 29.96 -9.92
C SER A 33 20.31 28.94 -8.81
N PHE A 34 21.21 27.97 -9.02
CA PHE A 34 21.70 27.03 -8.02
C PHE A 34 23.24 27.10 -7.92
N ALA A 35 23.77 27.48 -6.76
CA ALA A 35 25.20 27.64 -6.50
C ALA A 35 25.93 28.49 -7.55
N GLY A 36 25.28 29.57 -8.02
CA GLY A 36 25.79 30.47 -9.05
C GLY A 36 25.54 30.03 -10.50
N ASN A 37 25.10 28.80 -10.73
CA ASN A 37 24.72 28.32 -12.07
C ASN A 37 23.29 28.73 -12.40
N ALA A 38 23.05 29.23 -13.60
CA ALA A 38 21.70 29.51 -14.09
C ALA A 38 20.91 28.21 -14.25
N VAL A 39 19.70 28.15 -13.70
CA VAL A 39 18.81 26.99 -13.78
C VAL A 39 17.39 27.46 -14.03
N GLY A 40 16.62 26.72 -14.83
CA GLY A 40 15.29 27.13 -15.23
C GLY A 40 14.19 26.67 -14.28
N ARG A 41 14.27 27.04 -12.98
CA ARG A 41 13.25 26.79 -11.94
C ARG A 41 13.05 25.33 -11.52
N ILE A 42 13.95 24.45 -11.94
CA ILE A 42 14.05 23.05 -11.52
C ILE A 42 15.52 22.63 -11.47
N VAL A 43 15.90 21.79 -10.52
CA VAL A 43 17.21 21.14 -10.44
C VAL A 43 17.06 19.71 -9.94
N ARG A 44 18.04 18.87 -10.27
CA ARG A 44 18.27 17.60 -9.58
C ARG A 44 19.52 17.69 -8.71
N LEU A 45 19.45 17.10 -7.53
CA LEU A 45 20.54 16.95 -6.58
C LEU A 45 20.92 15.47 -6.49
N LEU A 46 22.22 15.21 -6.37
CA LEU A 46 22.76 13.91 -5.97
C LEU A 46 22.39 13.60 -4.51
N PRO A 47 22.49 12.34 -4.04
CA PRO A 47 22.18 11.98 -2.65
C PRO A 47 23.02 12.75 -1.61
N ASN A 48 24.19 13.25 -2.01
CA ASN A 48 25.06 14.09 -1.18
C ASN A 48 24.68 15.59 -1.22
N GLY A 49 23.58 15.96 -1.89
CA GLY A 49 23.08 17.32 -2.05
C GLY A 49 23.74 18.14 -3.18
N GLN A 50 24.77 17.62 -3.85
CA GLN A 50 25.44 18.35 -4.94
C GLN A 50 24.57 18.44 -6.19
N PHE A 51 24.80 19.46 -7.03
CA PHE A 51 24.14 19.64 -8.32
C PHE A 51 24.39 18.44 -9.24
N ASP A 52 23.33 17.85 -9.80
CA ASP A 52 23.42 16.80 -10.81
C ASP A 52 23.32 17.37 -12.23
N ALA A 53 24.47 17.54 -12.88
CA ALA A 53 24.55 18.06 -14.25
C ALA A 53 24.00 17.11 -15.33
N THR A 54 23.72 15.84 -14.99
CA THR A 54 23.12 14.88 -15.95
C THR A 54 21.63 15.13 -16.16
N PHE A 55 20.98 15.91 -15.29
CA PHE A 55 19.60 16.36 -15.46
C PHE A 55 19.57 17.74 -16.14
N ASN A 56 19.62 17.74 -17.47
CA ASN A 56 19.77 18.96 -18.24
C ASN A 56 18.43 19.46 -18.80
N THR A 57 17.92 20.52 -18.20
CA THR A 57 16.66 21.16 -18.62
C THR A 57 16.86 22.37 -19.55
N GLY A 58 18.09 22.64 -19.99
CA GLY A 58 18.43 23.80 -20.81
C GLY A 58 18.08 25.12 -20.11
N SER A 59 17.33 25.98 -20.80
CA SER A 59 16.80 27.22 -20.18
C SER A 59 15.62 26.98 -19.23
N GLY A 60 15.11 25.74 -19.16
CA GLY A 60 14.03 25.27 -18.31
C GLY A 60 12.71 26.03 -18.50
N PHE A 61 12.01 26.30 -17.40
CA PHE A 61 10.62 26.79 -17.43
C PHE A 61 10.53 28.31 -17.45
N SER A 62 9.60 28.89 -18.23
CA SER A 62 9.38 30.35 -18.31
C SER A 62 8.68 30.96 -17.10
N GLY A 63 7.99 30.14 -16.29
CA GLY A 63 7.23 30.55 -15.12
C GLY A 63 7.45 29.60 -13.95
N GLN A 64 6.84 29.91 -12.80
CA GLN A 64 7.00 29.14 -11.56
C GLN A 64 6.60 27.69 -11.78
N VAL A 65 7.42 26.78 -11.25
CA VAL A 65 7.05 25.38 -11.07
C VAL A 65 6.49 25.23 -9.65
N ASN A 66 5.24 24.81 -9.55
CA ASN A 66 4.52 24.70 -8.27
C ASN A 66 4.67 23.31 -7.66
N CYS A 67 4.75 22.27 -8.49
CA CYS A 67 4.81 20.88 -8.03
C CYS A 67 5.59 19.99 -9.01
N VAL A 68 6.19 18.93 -8.45
CA VAL A 68 6.88 17.88 -9.19
C VAL A 68 6.45 16.52 -8.67
N LEU A 69 6.29 15.55 -9.58
CA LEU A 69 5.97 14.18 -9.22
C LEU A 69 6.86 13.21 -10.00
N VAL A 70 7.60 12.37 -9.27
CA VAL A 70 8.43 11.31 -9.86
C VAL A 70 7.58 10.07 -10.09
N GLN A 71 7.62 9.53 -11.31
CA GLN A 71 6.93 8.30 -11.69
C GLN A 71 7.83 7.06 -11.49
N PRO A 72 7.27 5.85 -11.36
CA PRO A 72 8.04 4.62 -11.18
C PRO A 72 9.08 4.31 -12.27
N ASP A 73 8.86 4.82 -13.49
CA ASP A 73 9.78 4.69 -14.62
C ASP A 73 10.92 5.74 -14.61
N GLY A 74 11.01 6.56 -13.56
CA GLY A 74 12.02 7.60 -13.41
C GLY A 74 11.72 8.90 -14.15
N LYS A 75 10.58 8.99 -14.86
CA LYS A 75 10.11 10.26 -15.46
C LYS A 75 9.56 11.20 -14.41
N VAL A 76 9.51 12.48 -14.75
CA VAL A 76 9.08 13.54 -13.81
C VAL A 76 7.93 14.33 -14.44
N LEU A 77 6.76 14.32 -13.80
CA LEU A 77 5.68 15.25 -14.11
C LEU A 77 5.96 16.58 -13.43
N VAL A 78 5.77 17.67 -14.18
CA VAL A 78 6.07 19.03 -13.72
C VAL A 78 4.88 19.93 -13.95
N GLY A 79 4.33 20.50 -12.87
CA GLY A 79 3.15 21.35 -12.88
C GLY A 79 3.45 22.77 -12.36
N GLY A 80 2.87 23.80 -12.98
CA GLY A 80 3.09 25.18 -12.55
C GLY A 80 2.31 26.23 -13.33
N THR A 81 2.87 27.45 -13.41
CA THR A 81 2.30 28.63 -14.10
C THR A 81 3.02 28.95 -15.43
N PHE A 82 3.95 28.10 -15.86
CA PHE A 82 4.78 28.31 -17.05
C PHE A 82 4.01 28.12 -18.37
N SER A 83 4.45 28.82 -19.42
CA SER A 83 3.93 28.73 -20.79
C SER A 83 4.93 28.15 -21.79
N GLN A 84 6.19 28.01 -21.36
CA GLN A 84 7.28 27.49 -22.19
C GLN A 84 8.23 26.62 -21.36
N PHE A 85 8.83 25.65 -22.04
CA PHE A 85 9.95 24.83 -21.59
C PHE A 85 11.02 24.84 -22.66
N ASN A 86 12.22 25.26 -22.29
CA ASN A 86 13.36 25.40 -23.18
C ASN A 86 13.06 26.21 -24.46
N GLY A 87 12.38 27.35 -24.32
CA GLY A 87 11.96 28.22 -25.43
C GLY A 87 10.78 27.70 -26.27
N SER A 88 10.35 26.44 -26.08
CA SER A 88 9.24 25.84 -26.81
C SER A 88 7.93 25.89 -26.00
N GLY A 89 6.79 25.96 -26.67
CA GLY A 89 5.47 26.01 -26.02
C GLY A 89 5.20 24.80 -25.12
N ALA A 90 4.91 25.04 -23.84
CA ALA A 90 4.62 24.03 -22.84
C ALA A 90 3.70 24.65 -21.78
N ILE A 91 2.42 24.28 -21.79
CA ILE A 91 1.40 24.97 -21.00
C ILE A 91 1.16 24.17 -19.73
N ARG A 92 1.62 24.70 -18.59
CA ARG A 92 1.26 24.35 -17.20
C ARG A 92 1.58 22.96 -16.69
N LEU A 93 1.54 21.92 -17.52
CA LEU A 93 1.85 20.54 -17.18
C LEU A 93 2.62 19.88 -18.32
N ILE A 94 3.81 19.36 -18.00
CA ILE A 94 4.58 18.50 -18.91
C ILE A 94 5.15 17.30 -18.17
N ARG A 95 5.64 16.32 -18.92
CA ARG A 95 6.49 15.25 -18.42
C ARG A 95 7.91 15.40 -18.96
N LEU A 96 8.89 15.19 -18.10
CA LEU A 96 10.31 15.12 -18.42
C LEU A 96 10.78 13.66 -18.35
N ASN A 97 11.73 13.30 -19.20
CA ASN A 97 12.52 12.09 -19.09
C ASN A 97 13.48 12.16 -17.89
N SER A 98 14.09 11.04 -17.54
CA SER A 98 15.04 10.95 -16.42
C SER A 98 16.32 11.79 -16.61
N ASP A 99 16.60 12.25 -17.82
CA ASP A 99 17.71 13.16 -18.17
C ASP A 99 17.32 14.65 -18.18
N GLY A 100 16.05 14.97 -17.88
CA GLY A 100 15.53 16.34 -17.88
C GLY A 100 15.02 16.84 -19.23
N THR A 101 15.12 16.04 -20.30
CA THR A 101 14.53 16.39 -21.61
C THR A 101 13.01 16.22 -21.62
N ARG A 102 12.30 16.90 -22.53
CA ARG A 102 10.84 16.78 -22.63
C ARG A 102 10.43 15.41 -23.16
N ASP A 103 9.48 14.75 -22.49
CA ASP A 103 8.83 13.55 -23.01
C ASP A 103 7.71 13.94 -23.98
N ASN A 104 7.96 13.75 -25.27
CA ASN A 104 7.00 14.07 -26.33
C ASN A 104 5.85 13.05 -26.46
N SER A 105 5.91 11.92 -25.75
CA SER A 105 4.79 10.96 -25.71
C SER A 105 3.65 11.39 -24.77
N PHE A 106 3.88 12.41 -23.93
CA PHE A 106 2.90 12.93 -22.99
C PHE A 106 2.25 14.21 -23.53
N THR A 107 0.93 14.17 -23.71
CA THR A 107 0.14 15.33 -24.16
C THR A 107 -0.87 15.71 -23.09
N SER A 108 -0.57 16.76 -22.33
CA SER A 108 -1.47 17.26 -21.28
C SER A 108 -2.75 17.84 -21.87
N ALA A 109 -3.90 17.40 -21.35
CA ALA A 109 -5.19 18.03 -21.58
C ALA A 109 -5.47 19.21 -20.62
N VAL A 110 -4.62 19.44 -19.62
CA VAL A 110 -4.75 20.54 -18.64
C VAL A 110 -4.05 21.78 -19.17
N THR A 111 -4.78 22.90 -19.22
CA THR A 111 -4.29 24.20 -19.74
C THR A 111 -4.25 25.31 -18.70
N SER A 112 -4.75 25.06 -17.49
CA SER A 112 -4.74 25.99 -16.35
C SER A 112 -3.60 25.72 -15.39
N ASP A 113 -3.30 26.67 -14.49
CA ASP A 113 -2.16 26.54 -13.59
C ASP A 113 -2.31 25.33 -12.69
N VAL A 114 -1.30 24.48 -12.66
CA VAL A 114 -1.29 23.29 -11.79
C VAL A 114 -0.79 23.67 -10.41
N ARG A 115 -1.51 23.25 -9.38
CA ARG A 115 -1.16 23.49 -7.97
C ARG A 115 -0.49 22.29 -7.33
N THR A 116 -1.01 21.09 -7.59
CA THR A 116 -0.47 19.84 -7.05
C THR A 116 -0.84 18.66 -7.95
N LEU A 117 -0.09 17.57 -7.82
CA LEU A 117 -0.21 16.33 -8.59
C LEU A 117 -0.19 15.15 -7.63
N ALA A 118 -0.92 14.09 -7.95
CA ALA A 118 -0.79 12.80 -7.29
C ALA A 118 -0.86 11.66 -8.31
N LEU A 119 -0.11 10.59 -8.08
CA LEU A 119 -0.05 9.42 -8.95
C LEU A 119 -0.80 8.26 -8.29
N ARG A 120 -1.66 7.61 -9.07
CA ARG A 120 -2.34 6.38 -8.66
C ARG A 120 -1.50 5.17 -9.04
N SER A 121 -1.70 4.05 -8.33
CA SER A 121 -1.03 2.78 -8.60
C SER A 121 -1.31 2.21 -10.01
N ASP A 122 -2.42 2.61 -10.62
CA ASP A 122 -2.79 2.26 -12.00
C ASP A 122 -2.17 3.19 -13.07
N GLY A 123 -1.28 4.10 -12.67
CA GLY A 123 -0.57 5.04 -13.54
C GLY A 123 -1.39 6.28 -13.94
N ARG A 124 -2.65 6.39 -13.53
CA ARG A 124 -3.44 7.61 -13.73
C ARG A 124 -2.93 8.75 -12.86
N ILE A 125 -3.11 9.98 -13.35
CA ILE A 125 -2.54 11.19 -12.75
C ILE A 125 -3.68 12.10 -12.29
N LEU A 126 -3.73 12.39 -11.00
CA LEU A 126 -4.62 13.39 -10.43
C LEU A 126 -3.96 14.77 -10.49
N VAL A 127 -4.72 15.77 -10.92
CA VAL A 127 -4.23 17.13 -11.13
C VAL A 127 -5.17 18.11 -10.44
N ALA A 128 -4.67 18.81 -9.42
CA ALA A 128 -5.32 20.01 -8.92
C ALA A 128 -4.87 21.20 -9.75
N HIS A 129 -5.82 21.97 -10.28
CA HIS A 129 -5.52 23.13 -11.12
C HIS A 129 -6.43 24.32 -10.83
N THR A 130 -5.98 25.51 -11.22
CA THR A 130 -6.74 26.76 -11.08
C THR A 130 -7.84 26.84 -12.14
N ASN A 131 -8.89 27.63 -11.88
CA ASN A 131 -9.88 27.90 -12.92
C ASN A 131 -9.58 29.14 -13.73
N LEU A 132 -9.97 29.09 -15.01
CA LEU A 132 -10.34 30.26 -15.80
C LEU A 132 -11.69 30.07 -16.56
N GLY A 133 -12.62 29.22 -16.08
CA GLY A 133 -13.98 29.13 -16.64
C GLY A 133 -14.81 27.84 -16.45
N ASN A 134 -14.28 26.73 -15.92
CA ASN A 134 -15.00 25.45 -15.69
C ASN A 134 -15.08 25.11 -14.18
N ALA A 135 -16.19 24.57 -13.66
CA ALA A 135 -16.33 24.25 -12.22
C ALA A 135 -15.25 23.26 -11.67
N ASN A 136 -14.68 22.39 -12.51
CA ASN A 136 -13.80 21.32 -12.03
C ASN A 136 -12.37 21.81 -11.69
N ARG A 137 -11.92 21.61 -10.45
CA ARG A 137 -10.55 21.93 -9.95
C ARG A 137 -9.64 20.72 -9.79
N LEU A 138 -10.21 19.54 -10.02
CA LEU A 138 -9.54 18.26 -9.96
C LEU A 138 -9.84 17.55 -11.28
N SER A 139 -8.80 17.05 -11.93
CA SER A 139 -8.92 16.20 -13.11
C SER A 139 -8.11 14.94 -12.89
N CYS A 140 -8.55 13.85 -13.51
CA CYS A 140 -7.77 12.64 -13.64
C CYS A 140 -7.35 12.50 -15.10
N LEU A 141 -6.07 12.24 -15.34
CA LEU A 141 -5.50 11.98 -16.65
C LEU A 141 -5.11 10.51 -16.75
N LEU A 142 -5.18 9.97 -17.96
CA LEU A 142 -4.51 8.74 -18.34
C LEU A 142 -2.98 8.95 -18.33
N PRO A 143 -2.16 7.87 -18.29
CA PRO A 143 -0.70 7.99 -18.36
C PRO A 143 -0.15 8.75 -19.57
N THR A 144 -0.97 8.88 -20.63
CA THR A 144 -0.70 9.64 -21.86
C THR A 144 -0.89 11.15 -21.71
N GLY A 145 -1.57 11.61 -20.65
CA GLY A 145 -1.89 13.02 -20.38
C GLY A 145 -3.30 13.45 -20.84
N THR A 146 -4.04 12.59 -21.53
CA THR A 146 -5.44 12.85 -21.91
C THR A 146 -6.37 12.70 -20.70
N LEU A 147 -7.49 13.44 -20.67
CA LEU A 147 -8.49 13.29 -19.62
C LEU A 147 -9.02 11.84 -19.54
N ASP A 148 -9.16 11.34 -18.32
CA ASP A 148 -9.84 10.08 -18.05
C ASP A 148 -11.36 10.31 -18.07
N PRO A 149 -12.09 9.74 -19.05
CA PRO A 149 -13.53 9.95 -19.16
C PRO A 149 -14.33 9.25 -18.04
N THR A 150 -13.72 8.31 -17.31
CA THR A 150 -14.37 7.59 -16.21
C THR A 150 -14.31 8.35 -14.89
N PHE A 151 -13.53 9.44 -14.83
CA PHE A 151 -13.39 10.27 -13.65
C PHE A 151 -14.45 11.37 -13.65
N ASN A 152 -15.54 11.12 -12.94
CA ASN A 152 -16.62 12.08 -12.76
C ASN A 152 -16.48 12.70 -11.38
N ASN A 153 -16.26 14.02 -11.30
CA ASN A 153 -16.22 14.72 -10.03
C ASN A 153 -17.44 15.64 -9.86
N GLY A 154 -18.15 15.46 -8.75
CA GLY A 154 -19.43 16.13 -8.45
C GLY A 154 -19.30 17.53 -7.85
N PHE A 155 -18.28 18.33 -8.19
CA PHE A 155 -18.12 19.66 -7.59
C PHE A 155 -19.10 20.68 -8.20
N ALA A 156 -20.24 20.88 -7.54
CA ALA A 156 -21.09 22.05 -7.74
C ALA A 156 -20.60 23.24 -6.88
N ALA A 157 -20.59 24.44 -7.47
CA ALA A 157 -19.84 25.61 -7.04
C ALA A 157 -19.97 26.07 -5.57
N GLY A 158 -18.83 26.44 -4.97
CA GLY A 158 -18.70 27.14 -3.68
C GLY A 158 -17.28 27.13 -3.08
N GLY A 159 -16.28 27.71 -3.78
CA GLY A 159 -14.88 27.89 -3.32
C GLY A 159 -13.82 27.58 -4.38
N THR A 160 -12.61 28.16 -4.28
CA THR A 160 -11.80 28.50 -5.47
C THR A 160 -10.57 27.62 -5.77
N PHE A 161 -9.98 26.83 -4.87
CA PHE A 161 -8.81 25.98 -5.22
C PHE A 161 -8.50 24.81 -4.25
N ILE A 162 -7.84 23.76 -4.78
CA ILE A 162 -7.25 22.65 -4.03
C ILE A 162 -5.76 22.94 -3.83
N ASN A 163 -5.25 22.74 -2.61
CA ASN A 163 -3.85 22.94 -2.26
C ASN A 163 -3.06 21.62 -2.30
N GLU A 164 -3.63 20.55 -1.77
CA GLU A 164 -2.97 19.24 -1.71
C GLU A 164 -3.95 18.12 -2.09
N ILE A 165 -3.42 17.09 -2.76
CA ILE A 165 -4.11 15.83 -3.06
C ILE A 165 -3.23 14.69 -2.56
N ALA A 166 -3.85 13.69 -1.93
CA ALA A 166 -3.20 12.43 -1.59
C ALA A 166 -4.09 11.25 -2.01
N VAL A 167 -3.46 10.14 -2.41
CA VAL A 167 -4.15 8.89 -2.72
C VAL A 167 -4.16 8.00 -1.48
N LEU A 168 -5.35 7.59 -1.05
CA LEU A 168 -5.57 6.69 0.08
C LEU A 168 -5.25 5.24 -0.31
N GLY A 169 -4.96 4.39 0.67
CA GLY A 169 -4.65 2.96 0.43
C GLY A 169 -5.78 2.15 -0.22
N ASN A 170 -7.02 2.62 -0.14
CA ASN A 170 -8.18 2.05 -0.83
C ASN A 170 -8.42 2.66 -2.24
N GLY A 171 -7.49 3.49 -2.73
CA GLY A 171 -7.61 4.23 -3.98
C GLY A 171 -8.48 5.50 -3.90
N GLY A 172 -9.05 5.81 -2.73
CA GLY A 172 -9.76 7.07 -2.49
C GLY A 172 -8.84 8.28 -2.61
N ILE A 173 -9.42 9.46 -2.77
CA ILE A 173 -8.69 10.69 -3.06
C ILE A 173 -8.97 11.68 -1.95
N LEU A 174 -7.99 11.87 -1.06
CA LEU A 174 -8.01 12.95 -0.08
C LEU A 174 -7.58 14.24 -0.76
N PHE A 175 -8.26 15.34 -0.47
CA PHE A 175 -7.85 16.65 -0.89
C PHE A 175 -8.16 17.71 0.16
N THR A 176 -7.31 18.72 0.20
CA THR A 176 -7.48 19.90 1.06
C THR A 176 -7.39 21.17 0.25
N GLY A 177 -8.00 22.25 0.73
CA GLY A 177 -7.96 23.51 0.00
C GLY A 177 -8.91 24.54 0.57
N TYR A 178 -9.35 25.44 -0.32
CA TYR A 178 -10.34 26.46 -0.03
C TYR A 178 -11.63 26.15 -0.80
N PHE A 179 -12.52 25.42 -0.14
CA PHE A 179 -13.85 25.05 -0.62
C PHE A 179 -14.80 24.96 0.57
N ALA A 180 -16.10 25.14 0.33
CA ALA A 180 -17.14 25.06 1.35
C ALA A 180 -17.93 23.75 1.27
N THR A 181 -18.14 23.20 0.07
CA THR A 181 -18.97 22.02 -0.15
C THR A 181 -18.36 21.05 -1.17
N ILE A 182 -18.77 19.78 -1.07
CA ILE A 182 -18.48 18.72 -2.03
C ILE A 182 -19.82 18.07 -2.39
N GLY A 183 -20.21 18.09 -3.66
CA GLY A 183 -21.54 17.59 -4.06
C GLY A 183 -22.70 18.30 -3.37
N GLY A 184 -22.52 19.57 -2.96
CA GLY A 184 -23.51 20.35 -2.19
C GLY A 184 -23.53 20.07 -0.68
N VAL A 185 -22.80 19.06 -0.19
CA VAL A 185 -22.68 18.76 1.24
C VAL A 185 -21.60 19.65 1.87
N PRO A 186 -21.85 20.28 3.04
CA PRO A 186 -20.83 21.01 3.78
C PRO A 186 -19.59 20.14 4.00
N SER A 187 -18.41 20.68 3.66
CA SER A 187 -17.13 19.96 3.74
C SER A 187 -15.99 20.96 3.67
N SER A 188 -16.00 21.99 4.51
CA SER A 188 -15.08 23.11 4.29
C SER A 188 -13.61 22.69 4.47
N GLY A 189 -12.82 22.91 3.42
CA GLY A 189 -11.37 22.78 3.40
C GLY A 189 -10.77 21.36 3.45
N VAL A 190 -11.60 20.31 3.55
CA VAL A 190 -11.16 18.91 3.46
C VAL A 190 -12.25 18.02 2.86
N GLY A 191 -11.81 17.08 2.02
CA GLY A 191 -12.70 16.16 1.32
C GLY A 191 -12.04 14.83 0.99
N VAL A 192 -12.87 13.81 0.85
CA VAL A 192 -12.47 12.52 0.28
C VAL A 192 -13.41 12.21 -0.87
N LEU A 193 -12.83 11.80 -2.01
CA LEU A 193 -13.57 11.23 -3.13
C LEU A 193 -13.28 9.73 -3.22
N THR A 194 -14.22 9.00 -3.80
CA THR A 194 -14.00 7.65 -4.30
C THR A 194 -12.97 7.63 -5.43
N PRO A 195 -12.42 6.45 -5.81
CA PRO A 195 -11.47 6.34 -6.91
C PRO A 195 -11.98 6.85 -8.27
N ASN A 196 -13.31 6.92 -8.47
CA ASN A 196 -13.93 7.43 -9.70
C ASN A 196 -14.32 8.93 -9.60
N GLY A 197 -13.95 9.61 -8.51
CA GLY A 197 -14.12 11.05 -8.34
C GLY A 197 -15.43 11.49 -7.68
N GLN A 198 -16.31 10.56 -7.29
CA GLN A 198 -17.55 10.90 -6.58
C GLN A 198 -17.26 11.22 -5.11
N PRO A 199 -18.09 12.05 -4.44
CA PRO A 199 -17.96 12.27 -3.00
C PRO A 199 -17.97 10.93 -2.24
N ASP A 200 -17.01 10.70 -1.35
CA ASP A 200 -16.97 9.47 -0.55
C ASP A 200 -18.10 9.49 0.51
N PRO A 201 -19.10 8.60 0.43
CA PRO A 201 -20.20 8.57 1.39
C PRO A 201 -19.74 8.18 2.81
N GLY A 202 -18.57 7.55 2.92
CA GLY A 202 -17.92 7.22 4.18
C GLY A 202 -17.23 8.42 4.83
N PHE A 203 -17.12 9.57 4.17
CA PHE A 203 -16.53 10.78 4.72
C PHE A 203 -17.58 11.88 4.94
N THR A 204 -18.02 12.06 6.18
CA THR A 204 -18.92 13.11 6.67
C THR A 204 -18.12 14.06 7.55
N PRO A 205 -17.50 15.10 6.95
CA PRO A 205 -16.72 16.07 7.71
C PRO A 205 -17.56 17.04 8.56
N GLY A 206 -18.88 16.86 8.57
CA GLY A 206 -19.82 17.82 9.14
C GLY A 206 -19.66 19.17 8.45
N GLN A 207 -19.49 20.26 9.20
CA GLN A 207 -19.19 21.57 8.58
C GLN A 207 -17.78 21.66 7.97
N GLY A 208 -16.91 20.67 8.22
CA GLY A 208 -15.49 20.75 7.92
C GLY A 208 -14.79 21.77 8.80
N PHE A 209 -13.75 22.41 8.26
CA PHE A 209 -13.02 23.45 8.98
C PHE A 209 -13.81 24.76 9.04
N THR A 210 -13.68 25.47 10.15
CA THR A 210 -14.19 26.84 10.28
C THR A 210 -13.09 27.77 10.80
N ASN A 211 -13.17 29.03 10.41
CA ASN A 211 -12.25 30.06 10.85
C ASN A 211 -13.05 31.24 11.44
N SER A 212 -13.23 31.22 12.76
CA SER A 212 -13.99 32.24 13.49
C SER A 212 -13.26 33.58 13.62
N SER A 213 -12.00 33.65 13.18
CA SER A 213 -11.15 34.83 13.38
C SER A 213 -11.03 35.77 12.17
N SER A 214 -11.45 35.36 10.97
CA SER A 214 -11.19 36.11 9.72
C SER A 214 -12.41 36.42 8.85
N GLY A 215 -13.59 35.85 9.14
CA GLY A 215 -14.77 35.97 8.26
C GLY A 215 -14.61 35.31 6.87
N LEU A 216 -13.47 34.64 6.62
CA LEU A 216 -13.19 33.86 5.42
C LEU A 216 -13.43 32.36 5.71
N PRO A 217 -13.84 31.55 4.70
CA PRO A 217 -13.85 30.10 4.82
C PRO A 217 -12.48 29.57 5.24
N ALA A 218 -12.49 28.50 6.04
CA ALA A 218 -11.27 27.86 6.46
C ALA A 218 -10.53 27.20 5.29
N VAL A 219 -9.20 27.13 5.41
CA VAL A 219 -8.35 26.54 4.38
C VAL A 219 -7.58 25.36 4.96
N GLY A 220 -7.69 24.18 4.35
CA GLY A 220 -6.69 23.13 4.50
C GLY A 220 -5.53 23.42 3.53
N ASN A 221 -4.33 23.63 4.06
CA ASN A 221 -3.16 23.94 3.24
C ASN A 221 -2.35 22.70 2.91
N CYS A 222 -2.30 21.76 3.85
CA CYS A 222 -1.56 20.52 3.68
C CYS A 222 -2.21 19.37 4.42
N ALA A 223 -1.96 18.14 3.98
CA ALA A 223 -2.42 16.92 4.61
C ALA A 223 -1.37 15.81 4.53
N ALA A 224 -1.15 15.12 5.64
CA ALA A 224 -0.33 13.91 5.70
C ALA A 224 -1.18 12.70 6.11
N LEU A 225 -1.04 11.60 5.37
CA LEU A 225 -1.64 10.32 5.74
C LEU A 225 -0.78 9.62 6.79
N GLN A 226 -1.43 9.14 7.84
CA GLN A 226 -0.81 8.30 8.85
C GLN A 226 -1.03 6.82 8.50
N LEU A 227 -0.10 5.96 8.91
CA LEU A 227 -0.18 4.51 8.69
C LEU A 227 -1.44 3.87 9.30
N ASP A 228 -2.00 4.50 10.33
CA ASP A 228 -3.25 4.12 11.01
C ASP A 228 -4.51 4.71 10.34
N GLY A 229 -4.40 5.16 9.08
CA GLY A 229 -5.54 5.66 8.31
C GLY A 229 -6.05 7.04 8.71
N ARG A 230 -5.42 7.69 9.70
CA ARG A 230 -5.75 9.07 10.09
C ARG A 230 -5.11 10.07 9.13
N ILE A 231 -5.67 11.27 9.12
CA ILE A 231 -5.20 12.38 8.29
C ILE A 231 -4.78 13.50 9.23
N LEU A 232 -3.53 13.92 9.16
CA LEU A 232 -3.11 15.17 9.79
C LEU A 232 -3.27 16.30 8.77
N VAL A 233 -4.09 17.30 9.08
CA VAL A 233 -4.30 18.47 8.23
C VAL A 233 -3.74 19.70 8.91
N GLY A 234 -2.93 20.46 8.17
CA GLY A 234 -2.44 21.78 8.57
C GLY A 234 -3.09 22.87 7.71
N GLY A 235 -3.43 24.01 8.29
CA GLY A 235 -4.16 25.05 7.55
C GLY A 235 -4.51 26.31 8.32
N GLN A 236 -5.35 27.14 7.70
CA GLN A 236 -5.91 28.36 8.29
C GLN A 236 -7.33 28.08 8.80
N PHE A 237 -7.43 27.49 9.99
CA PHE A 237 -8.68 27.18 10.66
C PHE A 237 -8.55 27.25 12.18
N THR A 238 -9.66 27.48 12.87
CA THR A 238 -9.74 27.56 14.34
C THR A 238 -10.60 26.44 14.94
N ALA A 239 -11.40 25.76 14.13
CA ALA A 239 -12.18 24.60 14.52
C ALA A 239 -12.40 23.63 13.35
N TYR A 240 -12.80 22.42 13.70
CA TYR A 240 -13.30 21.39 12.79
C TYR A 240 -14.63 20.88 13.34
N ASP A 241 -15.68 20.95 12.53
CA ASP A 241 -17.05 20.54 12.87
C ASP A 241 -17.51 21.04 14.26
N GLY A 242 -17.33 22.35 14.50
CA GLY A 242 -17.66 23.01 15.76
C GLY A 242 -16.68 22.73 16.93
N THR A 243 -15.76 21.78 16.79
CA THR A 243 -14.76 21.46 17.81
C THR A 243 -13.47 22.27 17.62
N GLY A 244 -12.98 22.91 18.68
CA GLY A 244 -11.75 23.70 18.65
C GLY A 244 -10.53 22.92 18.17
N ARG A 245 -9.92 23.39 17.07
CA ARG A 245 -8.70 22.85 16.43
C ARG A 245 -7.97 24.01 15.79
N ASN A 246 -6.91 24.51 16.42
CA ASN A 246 -6.21 25.69 15.92
C ASN A 246 -5.09 25.27 14.97
N ARG A 247 -5.27 25.54 13.66
CA ARG A 247 -4.32 25.35 12.55
C ARG A 247 -3.87 23.92 12.23
N ILE A 248 -4.03 22.99 13.17
CA ILE A 248 -3.70 21.58 12.99
C ILE A 248 -4.86 20.73 13.52
N ALA A 249 -5.30 19.76 12.72
CA ALA A 249 -6.32 18.80 13.09
C ALA A 249 -5.89 17.41 12.65
N ARG A 250 -6.17 16.41 13.49
CA ARG A 250 -6.07 15.01 13.11
C ARG A 250 -7.48 14.46 12.93
N LEU A 251 -7.78 14.05 11.71
CA LEU A 251 -9.08 13.58 11.25
C LEU A 251 -9.02 12.07 10.97
N PHE A 252 -10.18 11.45 10.85
CA PHE A 252 -10.30 10.10 10.29
C PHE A 252 -10.63 10.24 8.80
N ALA A 253 -10.02 9.43 7.93
CA ALA A 253 -10.29 9.45 6.49
C ALA A 253 -11.71 8.99 6.12
N THR A 254 -12.40 8.34 7.05
CA THR A 254 -13.83 8.01 6.99
C THR A 254 -14.42 8.15 8.39
N ASN A 255 -15.74 8.27 8.49
CA ASN A 255 -16.58 8.57 9.66
C ASN A 255 -16.27 7.79 10.92
N GLY A 256 -15.21 8.17 11.62
CA GLY A 256 -14.81 7.48 12.84
C GLY A 256 -14.65 5.96 12.65
N THR A 257 -14.37 5.47 11.43
CA THR A 257 -13.82 4.12 11.34
C THR A 257 -12.41 4.24 11.91
N SER A 258 -12.24 3.69 13.10
CA SER A 258 -10.91 3.42 13.59
C SER A 258 -10.31 2.40 12.64
N SER A 259 -9.04 2.52 12.25
CA SER A 259 -8.36 1.35 11.71
C SER A 259 -8.57 0.21 12.69
N LEU A 260 -9.26 -0.85 12.27
CA LEU A 260 -9.32 -2.05 13.09
C LEU A 260 -7.93 -2.62 13.07
N LEU A 261 -7.30 -2.65 14.23
CA LEU A 261 -5.93 -3.14 14.38
C LEU A 261 -6.02 -4.56 14.92
N VAL A 262 -5.53 -5.51 14.15
CA VAL A 262 -5.41 -6.91 14.58
C VAL A 262 -3.95 -7.32 14.62
N ARG A 263 -3.58 -8.08 15.66
CA ARG A 263 -2.31 -8.77 15.79
C ARG A 263 -2.58 -10.28 15.76
N PRO A 264 -2.79 -10.88 14.58
CA PRO A 264 -2.85 -12.32 14.49
C PRO A 264 -1.51 -12.92 14.93
N LYS A 265 -1.53 -14.06 15.60
CA LYS A 265 -0.35 -14.90 15.79
C LYS A 265 -0.64 -16.27 15.17
N VAL A 266 0.23 -16.73 14.27
CA VAL A 266 0.07 -17.98 13.54
C VAL A 266 1.42 -18.64 13.29
N LEU A 267 1.46 -19.97 13.37
CA LEU A 267 2.64 -20.76 13.01
C LEU A 267 2.32 -21.61 11.77
N LEU A 268 3.25 -21.67 10.84
CA LEU A 268 3.16 -22.45 9.61
C LEU A 268 3.80 -23.81 9.86
N GLY A 269 3.02 -24.90 9.80
CA GLY A 269 3.49 -26.22 10.22
C GLY A 269 4.68 -26.75 9.42
N GLY A 270 4.81 -26.34 8.16
CA GLY A 270 5.93 -26.73 7.31
C GLY A 270 7.28 -26.14 7.74
N SER A 271 7.29 -24.88 8.21
CA SER A 271 8.51 -24.18 8.62
C SER A 271 8.74 -24.18 10.12
N TYR A 272 7.74 -24.58 10.93
CA TYR A 272 7.83 -24.58 12.39
C TYR A 272 8.85 -25.61 12.90
N VAL A 273 9.78 -25.16 13.74
CA VAL A 273 10.83 -25.99 14.35
C VAL A 273 10.54 -26.19 15.84
N PRO A 274 10.06 -27.37 16.27
CA PRO A 274 9.58 -27.55 17.65
C PRO A 274 10.65 -27.39 18.72
N ALA A 275 11.93 -27.65 18.37
CA ALA A 275 13.05 -27.52 19.31
C ALA A 275 13.32 -26.07 19.72
N SER A 276 13.10 -25.10 18.82
CA SER A 276 13.30 -23.67 19.10
C SER A 276 12.00 -22.94 19.42
N GLY A 277 10.85 -23.51 19.09
CA GLY A 277 9.56 -22.82 19.17
C GLY A 277 9.41 -21.71 18.11
N LEU A 278 10.31 -21.66 17.12
CA LEU A 278 10.32 -20.67 16.05
C LEU A 278 10.16 -21.35 14.70
N MET A 279 9.64 -20.62 13.72
CA MET A 279 9.68 -21.00 12.31
C MET A 279 11.07 -20.76 11.70
N SER A 280 11.38 -21.52 10.66
CA SER A 280 12.50 -21.31 9.75
C SER A 280 12.27 -20.07 8.88
N ASP A 281 13.30 -19.24 8.67
CA ASP A 281 13.31 -18.10 7.76
C ASP A 281 14.21 -18.32 6.53
N HIS A 282 14.36 -19.58 6.07
CA HIS A 282 15.23 -19.91 4.93
C HIS A 282 14.90 -19.13 3.66
N LEU A 283 13.62 -18.93 3.34
CA LEU A 283 13.22 -18.09 2.20
C LEU A 283 13.78 -16.66 2.30
N ARG A 284 13.76 -16.06 3.49
CA ARG A 284 14.32 -14.72 3.71
C ARG A 284 15.83 -14.71 3.59
N VAL A 285 16.51 -15.72 4.17
CA VAL A 285 17.98 -15.88 4.06
C VAL A 285 18.40 -16.07 2.60
N ALA A 286 17.61 -16.80 1.80
CA ALA A 286 17.83 -17.03 0.38
C ALA A 286 17.38 -15.87 -0.52
N LEU A 287 16.86 -14.77 0.04
CA LEU A 287 16.31 -13.62 -0.69
C LEU A 287 15.16 -13.98 -1.65
N LEU A 288 14.35 -14.98 -1.26
CA LEU A 288 13.23 -15.50 -2.05
C LEU A 288 11.87 -14.93 -1.66
N VAL A 289 11.74 -14.29 -0.50
CA VAL A 289 10.48 -13.61 -0.12
C VAL A 289 10.25 -12.44 -1.07
N PRO A 290 9.13 -12.40 -1.82
CA PRO A 290 8.90 -11.38 -2.83
C PRO A 290 8.59 -10.02 -2.19
N PHE A 291 8.98 -8.94 -2.88
CA PHE A 291 8.67 -7.57 -2.46
C PHE A 291 7.19 -7.21 -2.61
N ILE A 292 6.43 -7.96 -3.40
CA ILE A 292 4.99 -7.78 -3.62
C ILE A 292 4.30 -9.04 -3.10
N GLU A 293 3.16 -8.88 -2.45
CA GLU A 293 2.35 -9.99 -1.98
C GLU A 293 1.99 -10.96 -3.14
N PRO A 294 2.05 -12.29 -2.93
CA PRO A 294 1.92 -13.26 -4.02
C PRO A 294 0.48 -13.60 -4.39
N TYR A 295 -0.51 -13.22 -3.58
CA TYR A 295 -1.87 -13.75 -3.68
C TYR A 295 -2.62 -13.20 -4.89
N SER A 296 -2.41 -11.93 -5.25
CA SER A 296 -2.94 -11.40 -6.51
C SER A 296 -2.46 -12.20 -7.73
N ALA A 297 -1.18 -12.61 -7.76
CA ALA A 297 -0.62 -13.42 -8.84
C ALA A 297 -1.14 -14.87 -8.83
N LEU A 298 -1.50 -15.38 -7.65
CA LEU A 298 -2.16 -16.68 -7.48
C LEU A 298 -3.66 -16.65 -7.85
N GLY A 299 -4.20 -15.49 -8.24
CA GLY A 299 -5.61 -15.32 -8.59
C GLY A 299 -6.56 -15.19 -7.40
N TYR A 300 -6.04 -14.91 -6.20
CA TYR A 300 -6.87 -14.63 -5.03
C TYR A 300 -7.56 -13.27 -5.16
N THR A 301 -8.88 -13.25 -4.99
CA THR A 301 -9.68 -12.02 -5.05
C THR A 301 -9.66 -11.30 -3.71
N HIS A 302 -8.94 -10.18 -3.65
CA HIS A 302 -8.95 -9.29 -2.50
C HIS A 302 -10.26 -8.50 -2.37
N VAL A 303 -10.65 -8.19 -1.14
CA VAL A 303 -11.77 -7.31 -0.81
C VAL A 303 -11.24 -6.10 -0.05
N GLY A 304 -11.44 -4.89 -0.59
CA GLY A 304 -10.98 -3.64 0.03
C GLY A 304 -9.49 -3.35 -0.14
N SER A 305 -8.59 -4.26 0.29
CA SER A 305 -7.13 -4.06 0.20
C SER A 305 -6.39 -5.32 -0.27
N GLY A 306 -5.42 -5.12 -1.17
CA GLY A 306 -4.53 -6.14 -1.76
C GLY A 306 -3.34 -5.45 -2.46
N GLY A 307 -2.37 -6.23 -2.97
CA GLY A 307 -1.20 -5.67 -3.67
C GLY A 307 -0.17 -5.00 -2.76
N GLN A 308 -0.15 -5.37 -1.47
CA GLN A 308 0.83 -4.87 -0.50
C GLN A 308 2.27 -5.15 -0.95
N GLN A 309 3.16 -4.21 -0.62
CA GLN A 309 4.59 -4.31 -0.90
C GLN A 309 5.41 -4.12 0.36
N VAL A 310 6.52 -4.84 0.45
CA VAL A 310 7.52 -4.75 1.53
C VAL A 310 8.81 -4.13 0.99
N THR A 311 9.68 -3.66 1.87
CA THR A 311 10.98 -3.06 1.51
C THR A 311 12.15 -3.91 2.01
N SER A 312 13.33 -3.73 1.41
CA SER A 312 14.54 -4.50 1.80
C SER A 312 14.92 -4.37 3.27
N PRO A 313 14.80 -3.20 3.94
CA PRO A 313 15.07 -3.09 5.37
C PRO A 313 14.22 -4.00 6.25
N VAL A 314 12.96 -4.24 5.88
CA VAL A 314 12.06 -5.13 6.62
C VAL A 314 12.52 -6.60 6.49
N LEU A 315 12.95 -7.00 5.30
CA LEU A 315 13.47 -8.36 5.05
C LEU A 315 14.90 -8.59 5.61
N ALA A 316 15.59 -7.52 6.00
CA ALA A 316 16.91 -7.61 6.64
C ALA A 316 16.83 -7.95 8.14
N VAL A 317 15.64 -7.85 8.77
CA VAL A 317 15.43 -8.19 10.18
C VAL A 317 15.73 -9.68 10.43
N THR A 318 16.42 -9.98 11.53
CA THR A 318 16.81 -11.34 11.95
C THR A 318 16.26 -11.67 13.35
N GLY A 319 16.46 -12.91 13.81
CA GLY A 319 15.97 -13.37 15.12
C GLY A 319 14.46 -13.67 15.11
N PRO A 320 13.78 -13.65 16.28
CA PRO A 320 12.34 -13.97 16.39
C PRO A 320 11.44 -13.15 15.46
N ASN A 321 11.83 -11.91 15.15
CA ASN A 321 11.06 -10.99 14.32
C ASN A 321 11.42 -11.08 12.82
N ALA A 322 12.28 -12.02 12.42
CA ALA A 322 12.62 -12.20 11.02
C ALA A 322 11.38 -12.64 10.23
N ILE A 323 11.19 -12.06 9.04
CA ILE A 323 10.07 -12.43 8.17
C ILE A 323 10.28 -13.86 7.65
N VAL A 324 9.26 -14.70 7.82
CA VAL A 324 9.18 -16.04 7.25
C VAL A 324 8.53 -15.98 5.89
N ASP A 325 7.39 -15.28 5.79
CA ASP A 325 6.60 -15.26 4.57
C ASP A 325 5.47 -14.20 4.56
N TRP A 326 4.73 -14.15 3.46
CA TRP A 326 3.44 -13.47 3.36
C TRP A 326 2.27 -14.33 3.88
N VAL A 327 1.24 -13.67 4.41
CA VAL A 327 -0.08 -14.22 4.74
C VAL A 327 -1.19 -13.27 4.25
N VAL A 328 -2.41 -13.78 4.04
CA VAL A 328 -3.62 -12.93 3.91
C VAL A 328 -4.40 -12.99 5.20
N VAL A 329 -4.69 -11.83 5.77
CA VAL A 329 -5.63 -11.68 6.89
C VAL A 329 -6.98 -11.23 6.33
N GLU A 330 -8.04 -11.93 6.70
CA GLU A 330 -9.41 -11.63 6.29
C GLU A 330 -10.23 -11.23 7.51
N LEU A 331 -11.01 -10.15 7.39
CA LEU A 331 -12.13 -9.86 8.29
C LEU A 331 -13.43 -10.27 7.60
N ARG A 332 -14.17 -11.16 8.25
CA ARG A 332 -15.43 -11.76 7.78
C ARG A 332 -16.60 -11.32 8.64
N GLY A 333 -17.80 -11.42 8.08
CA GLY A 333 -19.04 -11.08 8.77
C GLY A 333 -19.21 -11.84 10.09
N ALA A 334 -19.69 -11.15 11.14
CA ALA A 334 -19.97 -11.79 12.42
C ALA A 334 -21.08 -12.84 12.32
N GLY A 335 -22.19 -12.47 11.65
CA GLY A 335 -23.37 -13.32 11.46
C GLY A 335 -23.30 -14.23 10.23
N ASP A 336 -22.55 -13.82 9.20
CA ASP A 336 -22.29 -14.62 8.00
C ASP A 336 -20.78 -14.78 7.79
N PRO A 337 -20.21 -15.95 8.14
CA PRO A 337 -18.78 -16.18 8.05
C PRO A 337 -18.31 -16.44 6.61
N THR A 338 -19.21 -16.65 5.63
CA THR A 338 -18.85 -16.80 4.21
C THR A 338 -18.49 -15.44 3.58
N MET A 339 -19.05 -14.35 4.12
CA MET A 339 -18.85 -13.00 3.61
C MET A 339 -17.50 -12.43 4.08
N VAL A 340 -16.53 -12.34 3.16
CA VAL A 340 -15.28 -11.59 3.37
C VAL A 340 -15.58 -10.10 3.20
N LEU A 341 -15.41 -9.32 4.28
CA LEU A 341 -15.69 -7.89 4.32
C LEU A 341 -14.46 -7.05 3.99
N ALA A 342 -13.27 -7.53 4.36
CA ALA A 342 -12.00 -6.93 3.98
C ALA A 342 -10.86 -7.94 4.05
N THR A 343 -9.86 -7.75 3.21
CA THR A 343 -8.60 -8.50 3.18
C THR A 343 -7.43 -7.56 3.34
N ARG A 344 -6.31 -8.07 3.85
CA ARG A 344 -5.01 -7.40 3.83
C ARG A 344 -3.89 -8.44 3.82
N SER A 345 -2.98 -8.35 2.85
CA SER A 345 -1.75 -9.14 2.88
C SER A 345 -0.80 -8.55 3.91
N ALA A 346 -0.18 -9.41 4.69
CA ALA A 346 0.67 -9.10 5.84
C ALA A 346 1.86 -10.04 5.88
N LEU A 347 2.79 -9.80 6.80
CA LEU A 347 4.01 -10.58 6.96
C LEU A 347 3.94 -11.42 8.22
N VAL A 348 4.32 -12.69 8.16
CA VAL A 348 4.44 -13.57 9.33
C VAL A 348 5.91 -13.68 9.76
N GLN A 349 6.17 -13.49 11.05
CA GLN A 349 7.49 -13.53 11.67
C GLN A 349 7.81 -14.91 12.27
N ARG A 350 9.08 -15.19 12.55
CA ARG A 350 9.52 -16.52 13.04
C ARG A 350 8.85 -16.96 14.34
N ASP A 351 8.50 -16.04 15.22
CA ASP A 351 7.78 -16.34 16.46
C ASP A 351 6.26 -16.43 16.30
N GLY A 352 5.77 -16.30 15.07
CA GLY A 352 4.38 -16.40 14.68
C GLY A 352 3.64 -15.06 14.66
N ASP A 353 4.23 -13.95 15.07
CA ASP A 353 3.55 -12.65 14.98
C ASP A 353 3.26 -12.29 13.52
N VAL A 354 2.02 -11.86 13.25
CA VAL A 354 1.63 -11.30 11.96
C VAL A 354 1.60 -9.78 12.06
N VAL A 355 2.43 -9.14 11.26
CA VAL A 355 2.67 -7.71 11.25
C VAL A 355 2.37 -7.11 9.87
N ASP A 356 2.10 -5.80 9.84
CA ASP A 356 1.94 -5.07 8.59
C ASP A 356 3.27 -4.99 7.81
N VAL A 357 3.23 -4.40 6.61
CA VAL A 357 4.36 -4.33 5.66
C VAL A 357 5.59 -3.58 6.17
N ASP A 358 5.46 -2.85 7.28
CA ASP A 358 6.57 -2.20 7.99
C ASP A 358 7.35 -3.15 8.91
N GLY A 359 6.88 -4.40 9.07
CA GLY A 359 7.49 -5.42 9.90
C GLY A 359 7.25 -5.25 11.41
N LEU A 360 6.39 -4.32 11.84
CA LEU A 360 6.23 -3.97 13.27
C LEU A 360 4.79 -3.70 13.69
N SER A 361 4.03 -3.00 12.84
CA SER A 361 2.69 -2.53 13.17
C SER A 361 1.67 -3.67 13.16
N ALA A 362 0.58 -3.47 13.91
CA ALA A 362 -0.60 -4.32 13.79
C ALA A 362 -1.22 -4.18 12.40
N VAL A 363 -1.82 -5.25 11.88
CA VAL A 363 -2.47 -5.26 10.58
C VAL A 363 -3.73 -4.39 10.63
N SER A 364 -3.79 -3.37 9.78
CA SER A 364 -4.87 -2.37 9.78
C SER A 364 -5.97 -2.65 8.76
N PHE A 365 -7.24 -2.57 9.18
CA PHE A 365 -8.40 -2.65 8.28
C PHE A 365 -9.24 -1.39 8.32
N PHE A 366 -9.82 -1.02 7.18
CA PHE A 366 -10.72 0.12 7.02
C PHE A 366 -12.18 -0.33 7.06
N LEU A 367 -12.60 -0.82 8.24
CA LEU A 367 -13.99 -1.22 8.50
C LEU A 367 -14.51 -0.49 9.74
N PRO A 368 -15.83 -0.30 9.87
CA PRO A 368 -16.43 0.24 11.10
C PRO A 368 -16.03 -0.57 12.33
N ALA A 369 -16.04 0.07 13.50
CA ALA A 369 -15.88 -0.65 14.74
C ALA A 369 -17.04 -1.64 14.94
N GLY A 370 -16.74 -2.86 15.36
CA GLY A 370 -17.75 -3.92 15.36
C GLY A 370 -17.17 -5.30 15.66
N ASN A 371 -18.02 -6.32 15.53
CA ASN A 371 -17.63 -7.71 15.72
C ASN A 371 -17.30 -8.34 14.36
N TYR A 372 -16.17 -9.03 14.27
CA TYR A 372 -15.68 -9.64 13.04
C TYR A 372 -15.10 -11.02 13.33
N ARG A 373 -15.25 -11.93 12.37
CA ARG A 373 -14.45 -13.16 12.39
C ARG A 373 -13.14 -12.87 11.67
N MET A 374 -12.02 -13.26 12.27
CA MET A 374 -10.71 -13.08 11.65
C MET A 374 -10.22 -14.43 11.13
N ALA A 375 -9.82 -14.48 9.87
CA ALA A 375 -9.16 -15.63 9.27
C ALA A 375 -7.73 -15.27 8.81
N VAL A 376 -6.83 -16.24 8.85
CA VAL A 376 -5.51 -16.14 8.25
C VAL A 376 -5.34 -17.25 7.24
N ARG A 377 -4.87 -16.90 6.03
CA ARG A 377 -4.56 -17.82 4.93
C ARG A 377 -3.11 -17.67 4.53
N HIS A 378 -2.54 -18.76 4.05
CA HIS A 378 -1.17 -18.81 3.54
C HIS A 378 -1.14 -19.61 2.24
N ARG A 379 -0.19 -19.31 1.34
CA ARG A 379 -0.20 -19.83 -0.05
C ARG A 379 -0.18 -21.36 -0.15
N ASN A 380 0.30 -22.06 0.86
CA ASN A 380 0.40 -23.52 0.84
C ASN A 380 0.07 -24.22 2.16
N HIS A 381 -0.61 -23.48 3.05
CA HIS A 381 -1.18 -24.03 4.28
C HIS A 381 -2.68 -23.80 4.31
N LEU A 382 -3.41 -24.76 4.89
CA LEU A 382 -4.84 -24.60 5.15
C LEU A 382 -5.07 -23.50 6.18
N GLY A 383 -5.88 -22.52 5.81
CA GLY A 383 -6.18 -21.38 6.68
C GLY A 383 -7.03 -21.75 7.90
N ALA A 384 -7.02 -20.85 8.89
CA ALA A 384 -7.81 -20.97 10.11
C ALA A 384 -8.52 -19.66 10.45
N MET A 385 -9.70 -19.75 11.07
CA MET A 385 -10.53 -18.61 11.47
C MET A 385 -10.98 -18.74 12.93
N SER A 386 -11.21 -17.61 13.59
CA SER A 386 -11.81 -17.59 14.93
C SER A 386 -13.19 -18.26 14.97
N ALA A 387 -13.45 -19.07 16.00
CA ALA A 387 -14.75 -19.76 16.16
C ALA A 387 -15.91 -18.81 16.43
N SER A 388 -15.63 -17.67 17.06
CA SER A 388 -16.59 -16.63 17.38
C SER A 388 -16.14 -15.28 16.80
N PRO A 389 -17.08 -14.36 16.55
CA PRO A 389 -16.74 -12.98 16.23
C PRO A 389 -15.98 -12.30 17.39
N ILE A 390 -15.05 -11.43 17.04
CA ILE A 390 -14.14 -10.72 17.92
C ILE A 390 -14.44 -9.24 17.78
N ALA A 391 -14.53 -8.54 18.91
CA ALA A 391 -14.84 -7.13 18.96
C ALA A 391 -13.59 -6.30 18.63
N LEU A 392 -13.68 -5.44 17.62
CA LEU A 392 -12.60 -4.59 17.14
C LEU A 392 -13.04 -3.11 17.21
N TYR A 393 -12.34 -2.31 18.03
CA TYR A 393 -12.70 -0.90 18.30
C TYR A 393 -11.49 0.04 18.20
N GLY A 394 -10.53 -0.25 17.33
CA GLY A 394 -9.38 0.63 17.07
C GLY A 394 -8.18 0.47 18.00
N ILE A 395 -8.23 -0.45 18.96
CA ILE A 395 -7.08 -0.88 19.76
C ILE A 395 -6.51 -2.16 19.11
N PRO A 396 -5.18 -2.33 19.01
CA PRO A 396 -4.58 -3.59 18.56
C PRO A 396 -5.09 -4.77 19.38
N THR A 397 -5.93 -5.61 18.78
CA THR A 397 -6.45 -6.83 19.40
C THR A 397 -5.62 -8.01 18.94
N THR A 398 -5.12 -8.80 19.89
CA THR A 398 -4.36 -10.03 19.59
C THR A 398 -5.30 -11.20 19.39
N ILE A 399 -5.09 -11.96 18.31
CA ILE A 399 -5.80 -13.21 18.03
C ILE A 399 -4.75 -14.30 17.84
N ASP A 400 -4.50 -15.04 18.91
CA ASP A 400 -3.42 -16.03 18.92
C ASP A 400 -3.91 -17.40 18.46
N LEU A 401 -3.73 -17.70 17.17
CA LEU A 401 -4.02 -19.01 16.58
C LEU A 401 -2.92 -20.04 16.85
N THR A 402 -1.92 -19.76 17.69
CA THR A 402 -0.89 -20.71 18.11
C THR A 402 -1.28 -21.45 19.40
N LEU A 403 -2.24 -20.91 20.16
CA LEU A 403 -2.68 -21.52 21.42
C LEU A 403 -3.73 -22.62 21.20
N PRO A 404 -3.60 -23.80 21.85
CA PRO A 404 -4.63 -24.84 21.83
C PRO A 404 -5.99 -24.35 22.35
N GLY A 405 -5.97 -23.43 23.33
CA GLY A 405 -7.17 -22.88 23.95
C GLY A 405 -7.94 -21.89 23.08
N THR A 406 -7.34 -21.35 22.00
CA THR A 406 -8.04 -20.41 21.11
C THR A 406 -9.06 -21.18 20.26
N PRO A 407 -10.38 -20.93 20.38
CA PRO A 407 -11.36 -21.64 19.60
C PRO A 407 -11.31 -21.23 18.12
N THR A 408 -11.28 -22.23 17.23
CA THR A 408 -11.31 -22.01 15.78
C THR A 408 -12.60 -22.52 15.14
N TRP A 409 -12.98 -21.91 14.02
CA TRP A 409 -14.10 -22.41 13.21
C TRP A 409 -13.85 -23.84 12.75
N GLY A 410 -14.92 -24.63 12.67
CA GLY A 410 -14.87 -26.03 12.28
C GLY A 410 -14.16 -26.93 13.29
N THR A 411 -13.66 -28.07 12.82
CA THR A 411 -12.99 -29.09 13.65
C THR A 411 -11.59 -29.35 13.11
N ASN A 412 -10.60 -29.49 14.01
CA ASN A 412 -9.20 -29.78 13.62
C ASN A 412 -8.62 -28.78 12.61
N ALA A 413 -8.98 -27.48 12.73
CA ALA A 413 -8.52 -26.41 11.87
C ALA A 413 -6.99 -26.22 11.85
N ARG A 414 -6.31 -26.70 12.90
CA ARG A 414 -4.87 -26.58 13.13
C ARG A 414 -4.30 -27.92 13.61
N ASN A 415 -3.01 -28.11 13.41
CA ASN A 415 -2.26 -29.27 13.91
C ASN A 415 -1.60 -28.94 15.25
N ASN A 416 -1.55 -29.90 16.17
CA ASN A 416 -0.81 -29.74 17.43
C ASN A 416 0.59 -30.33 17.29
N VAL A 417 1.61 -29.49 17.45
CA VAL A 417 3.02 -29.90 17.43
C VAL A 417 3.68 -29.42 18.72
N ASN A 418 3.92 -30.37 19.64
CA ASN A 418 4.51 -30.13 20.95
C ASN A 418 3.80 -29.03 21.78
N GLY A 419 2.47 -28.99 21.73
CA GLY A 419 1.66 -28.04 22.50
C GLY A 419 1.37 -26.72 21.79
N ASN A 420 2.02 -26.46 20.65
CA ASN A 420 1.72 -25.31 19.80
C ASN A 420 0.84 -25.72 18.62
N MET A 421 -0.14 -24.87 18.31
CA MET A 421 -1.03 -25.05 17.18
C MET A 421 -0.42 -24.40 15.94
N VAL A 422 -0.31 -25.16 14.86
CA VAL A 422 0.23 -24.71 13.56
C VAL A 422 -0.82 -24.90 12.47
N LEU A 423 -0.77 -24.10 11.41
CA LEU A 423 -1.56 -24.35 10.21
C LEU A 423 -1.09 -25.63 9.54
N TRP A 424 -2.01 -26.37 8.93
CA TRP A 424 -1.68 -27.59 8.20
C TRP A 424 -1.00 -27.24 6.87
N PRO A 425 0.25 -27.66 6.63
CA PRO A 425 0.89 -27.52 5.31
C PRO A 425 0.28 -28.51 4.30
N GLY A 426 0.49 -28.28 3.01
CA GLY A 426 0.26 -29.30 1.98
C GLY A 426 -0.63 -28.86 0.82
N ASP A 427 -1.17 -27.64 0.86
CA ASP A 427 -2.09 -27.12 -0.16
C ASP A 427 -1.31 -26.45 -1.30
N THR A 428 -0.63 -27.25 -2.12
CA THR A 428 0.33 -26.77 -3.13
C THR A 428 -0.29 -25.86 -4.21
N ASN A 429 -1.61 -25.89 -4.36
CA ASN A 429 -2.35 -25.18 -5.38
C ASN A 429 -3.35 -24.15 -4.79
N PHE A 430 -3.29 -23.92 -3.48
CA PHE A 430 -4.08 -22.93 -2.75
C PHE A 430 -5.61 -23.09 -2.91
N ASN A 431 -6.09 -24.32 -3.09
CA ASN A 431 -7.52 -24.61 -3.28
C ASN A 431 -8.28 -24.86 -1.96
N GLY A 432 -7.57 -24.85 -0.83
CA GLY A 432 -8.13 -25.09 0.49
C GLY A 432 -8.34 -26.57 0.84
N THR A 433 -7.78 -27.49 0.06
CA THR A 433 -7.96 -28.93 0.23
C THR A 433 -6.68 -29.70 -0.08
N VAL A 434 -6.13 -30.39 0.92
CA VAL A 434 -4.96 -31.26 0.77
C VAL A 434 -5.39 -32.68 0.41
N LYS A 435 -4.88 -33.17 -0.73
CA LYS A 435 -5.07 -34.55 -1.23
C LYS A 435 -3.77 -35.12 -1.78
N TYR A 436 -3.55 -36.41 -1.54
CA TYR A 436 -2.39 -37.09 -2.12
C TYR A 436 -2.64 -37.68 -3.52
N ALA A 437 -3.85 -38.14 -3.80
CA ALA A 437 -4.21 -38.80 -5.06
C ALA A 437 -5.58 -38.33 -5.57
N GLY A 438 -5.89 -38.67 -6.83
CA GLY A 438 -7.11 -38.22 -7.53
C GLY A 438 -6.91 -36.90 -8.28
N GLY A 439 -8.00 -36.37 -8.87
CA GLY A 439 -7.96 -35.09 -9.57
C GLY A 439 -7.61 -33.92 -8.63
N SER A 440 -6.80 -32.99 -9.12
CA SER A 440 -6.32 -31.81 -8.37
C SER A 440 -5.64 -32.17 -7.05
N ASN A 441 -4.88 -33.26 -7.01
CA ASN A 441 -4.05 -33.62 -5.86
C ASN A 441 -2.84 -32.68 -5.73
N ASP A 442 -2.28 -32.61 -4.53
CA ASP A 442 -1.16 -31.73 -4.19
C ASP A 442 0.21 -32.34 -4.45
N ARG A 443 0.24 -33.64 -4.71
CA ARG A 443 1.48 -34.38 -5.02
C ARG A 443 1.99 -34.05 -6.42
N ASP A 444 1.10 -33.95 -7.39
CA ASP A 444 1.45 -33.78 -8.80
C ASP A 444 2.13 -32.43 -9.11
N PRO A 445 1.73 -31.30 -8.49
CA PRO A 445 2.48 -30.05 -8.58
C PRO A 445 3.96 -30.18 -8.19
N ILE A 446 4.28 -30.96 -7.14
CA ILE A 446 5.67 -31.22 -6.73
C ILE A 446 6.42 -31.99 -7.84
N LEU A 447 5.85 -33.08 -8.34
CA LEU A 447 6.46 -33.88 -9.42
C LEU A 447 6.70 -33.09 -10.70
N THR A 448 5.71 -32.28 -11.06
CA THR A 448 5.76 -31.44 -12.25
C THR A 448 6.88 -30.43 -12.13
N LEU A 449 6.99 -29.78 -10.97
CA LEU A 449 7.99 -28.76 -10.73
C LEU A 449 9.41 -29.31 -10.81
N ILE A 450 9.70 -30.49 -10.26
CA ILE A 450 11.05 -31.08 -10.31
C ILE A 450 11.42 -31.73 -11.66
N GLY A 451 10.58 -31.59 -12.69
CA GLY A 451 10.89 -32.03 -14.06
C GLY A 451 10.50 -33.47 -14.42
N GLY A 452 9.65 -34.13 -13.62
CA GLY A 452 8.89 -35.31 -14.06
C GLY A 452 9.60 -36.68 -14.10
N THR A 453 8.72 -37.71 -14.15
CA THR A 453 8.83 -39.19 -14.08
C THR A 453 9.77 -39.83 -13.06
N THR A 454 10.97 -39.31 -12.83
CA THR A 454 11.93 -39.89 -11.88
C THR A 454 12.09 -38.97 -10.67
N PRO A 455 11.68 -39.39 -9.46
CA PRO A 455 11.63 -38.54 -8.27
C PRO A 455 13.00 -38.32 -7.61
N THR A 456 14.01 -37.94 -8.39
CA THR A 456 15.40 -37.76 -7.91
C THR A 456 15.89 -36.32 -8.04
N ASN A 457 15.23 -35.50 -8.85
CA ASN A 457 15.58 -34.10 -9.01
C ASN A 457 15.12 -33.27 -7.80
N THR A 458 15.83 -32.16 -7.58
CA THR A 458 15.50 -31.14 -6.59
C THR A 458 15.49 -29.79 -7.31
N MET A 459 14.43 -29.01 -7.12
CA MET A 459 14.42 -27.62 -7.57
C MET A 459 14.87 -26.73 -6.40
N ASN A 460 15.95 -25.99 -6.56
CA ASN A 460 16.45 -25.07 -5.53
C ASN A 460 16.20 -23.62 -5.90
N ASN A 461 16.31 -22.74 -4.91
CA ASN A 461 16.20 -21.29 -5.05
C ASN A 461 14.86 -20.86 -5.66
N VAL A 462 13.77 -21.44 -5.15
CA VAL A 462 12.41 -21.21 -5.67
C VAL A 462 11.47 -20.74 -4.56
N TYR A 463 10.63 -19.77 -4.89
CA TYR A 463 9.46 -19.40 -4.10
C TYR A 463 8.21 -19.97 -4.78
N ASN A 464 7.68 -21.08 -4.27
CA ASN A 464 6.57 -21.81 -4.91
C ASN A 464 5.57 -22.36 -3.88
N GLY A 465 4.33 -22.65 -4.32
CA GLY A 465 3.35 -23.35 -3.49
C GLY A 465 3.76 -24.78 -3.15
N ALA A 466 4.56 -25.43 -3.99
CA ALA A 466 5.07 -26.78 -3.79
C ALA A 466 6.21 -26.90 -2.74
N ASP A 467 6.81 -25.78 -2.31
CA ASP A 467 7.79 -25.73 -1.22
C ASP A 467 7.05 -25.68 0.11
N LEU A 468 6.70 -26.85 0.63
CA LEU A 468 5.79 -27.01 1.77
C LEU A 468 6.47 -26.78 3.11
N ASN A 469 7.81 -26.86 3.17
CA ASN A 469 8.58 -26.57 4.38
C ASN A 469 9.20 -25.16 4.40
N LEU A 470 9.08 -24.41 3.31
CA LEU A 470 9.58 -23.04 3.14
C LEU A 470 11.11 -22.97 3.26
N ASP A 471 11.82 -23.97 2.72
CA ASP A 471 13.28 -24.02 2.71
C ASP A 471 13.90 -23.50 1.40
N GLY A 472 13.08 -23.12 0.42
CA GLY A 472 13.50 -22.66 -0.90
C GLY A 472 13.89 -23.80 -1.85
N SER A 473 13.61 -25.05 -1.47
CA SER A 473 13.93 -26.27 -2.20
C SER A 473 12.71 -27.18 -2.29
N VAL A 474 12.34 -27.60 -3.50
CA VAL A 474 11.24 -28.56 -3.72
C VAL A 474 11.80 -29.94 -4.05
N LYS A 475 11.40 -30.94 -3.26
CA LYS A 475 11.87 -32.33 -3.34
C LYS A 475 10.70 -33.31 -3.30
N TYR A 476 10.77 -34.36 -4.10
CA TYR A 476 9.78 -35.45 -4.05
C TYR A 476 10.20 -36.65 -3.20
N ALA A 477 11.50 -36.93 -3.09
CA ALA A 477 12.02 -38.07 -2.33
C ALA A 477 13.31 -37.70 -1.58
N GLY A 478 13.76 -38.59 -0.70
CA GLY A 478 14.89 -38.33 0.20
C GLY A 478 14.45 -37.65 1.51
N SER A 479 15.42 -37.32 2.36
CA SER A 479 15.13 -36.68 3.65
C SER A 479 14.57 -35.27 3.45
N GLY A 480 13.50 -34.94 4.20
CA GLY A 480 12.87 -33.62 4.17
C GLY A 480 12.19 -33.29 2.84
N ASN A 481 11.59 -34.27 2.17
CA ASN A 481 10.83 -34.03 0.95
C ASN A 481 9.43 -33.46 1.23
N ASP A 482 8.92 -32.64 0.31
CA ASP A 482 7.62 -31.97 0.43
C ASP A 482 6.45 -32.94 0.30
N ARG A 483 6.62 -34.00 -0.48
CA ARG A 483 5.58 -35.02 -0.69
C ARG A 483 5.14 -35.66 0.64
N ASP A 484 6.08 -35.97 1.53
CA ASP A 484 5.76 -36.61 2.81
C ASP A 484 4.98 -35.70 3.73
N ILE A 485 5.12 -34.38 3.58
CA ILE A 485 4.33 -33.39 4.32
C ILE A 485 2.85 -33.52 3.95
N ILE A 486 2.52 -33.74 2.67
CA ILE A 486 1.14 -33.99 2.21
C ILE A 486 0.56 -35.24 2.88
N LEU A 487 1.33 -36.35 2.87
CA LEU A 487 0.90 -37.62 3.50
C LEU A 487 0.65 -37.45 5.00
N GLN A 488 1.56 -36.78 5.69
CA GLN A 488 1.42 -36.50 7.13
C GLN A 488 0.18 -35.64 7.40
N THR A 489 -0.07 -34.61 6.60
CA THR A 489 -1.24 -33.73 6.74
C THR A 489 -2.56 -34.51 6.61
N ILE A 490 -2.69 -35.42 5.65
CA ILE A 490 -3.93 -36.17 5.46
C ILE A 490 -4.11 -37.36 6.42
N GLY A 491 -3.12 -37.65 7.28
CA GLY A 491 -3.24 -38.70 8.31
C GLY A 491 -2.42 -39.97 8.06
N GLY A 492 -1.35 -39.90 7.27
CA GLY A 492 -0.32 -40.94 7.20
C GLY A 492 -0.43 -41.89 6.00
N SER A 493 0.07 -43.11 6.17
CA SER A 493 0.56 -44.01 5.11
C SER A 493 -0.46 -44.50 4.07
N VAL A 494 -1.75 -44.18 4.22
CA VAL A 494 -2.79 -44.56 3.25
C VAL A 494 -3.28 -43.30 2.53
N PRO A 495 -3.02 -43.16 1.21
CA PRO A 495 -3.28 -41.93 0.45
C PRO A 495 -4.75 -41.78 0.03
N THR A 496 -5.69 -42.07 0.91
CA THR A 496 -7.14 -42.01 0.63
C THR A 496 -7.85 -40.89 1.37
N ALA A 497 -7.24 -40.35 2.42
CA ALA A 497 -7.82 -39.25 3.19
C ALA A 497 -7.67 -37.91 2.47
N THR A 498 -8.58 -36.99 2.79
CA THR A 498 -8.57 -35.59 2.34
C THR A 498 -8.67 -34.71 3.56
N ARG A 499 -7.90 -33.63 3.60
CA ARG A 499 -8.06 -32.59 4.61
C ARG A 499 -8.49 -31.29 3.96
N THR A 500 -9.60 -30.73 4.40
CA THR A 500 -10.10 -29.44 3.91
C THR A 500 -9.90 -28.37 4.98
N GLN A 501 -9.54 -27.16 4.53
CA GLN A 501 -9.42 -26.00 5.41
C GLN A 501 -10.72 -25.77 6.18
N GLN A 502 -10.60 -25.27 7.40
CA GLN A 502 -11.77 -24.95 8.22
C GLN A 502 -12.12 -23.47 8.08
N LEU A 503 -12.45 -23.12 6.83
CA LEU A 503 -12.98 -21.83 6.41
C LEU A 503 -14.22 -22.09 5.54
N PRO A 504 -15.29 -21.30 5.68
CA PRO A 504 -16.50 -21.44 4.88
C PRO A 504 -16.38 -20.79 3.50
#